data_AF-A0A8S9H4K0-F1
#
_entry.id   AF-A0A8S9H4K0-F1
#
_cell.length_a   1.000
_cell.length_b   1.000
_cell.length_c   1.000
_cell.angle_alpha   90.00
_cell.angle_beta   90.00
_cell.angle_gamma   90.00
#
_symmetry.space_group_name_H-M   'P 1'
#
loop_
_entity.id
_entity.type
_entity.pdbx_description
1 polymer ?
#
loop_
_entity_poly.entity_id
_entity_poly.type
_entity_poly.pdbx_seq_one_letter_code
_entity_poly.pdbx_strand_id
1 'polypeptide(L)' 'MAATLELSKLKVSSDNSTLIAAINNKHHMKEIVGIVRDIQEIISSEFDSITFFHILRKNNEEADLLAKHALRAASL' A
#
# COMPACT_ATOMS: atom_id res chain seq x y z
N MET A 1 -8.91 12.74 -10.00
CA MET A 1 -8.89 11.44 -9.28
C MET A 1 -7.72 10.64 -9.82
N ALA A 2 -7.11 9.70 -9.09
CA ALA A 2 -5.95 8.95 -9.61
C ALA A 2 -6.23 8.24 -10.96
N ALA A 3 -7.49 7.86 -11.21
CA ALA A 3 -7.98 7.32 -12.49
C ALA A 3 -7.77 8.25 -13.72
N THR A 4 -7.50 9.54 -13.52
CA THR A 4 -7.27 10.50 -14.62
C THR A 4 -5.79 10.67 -14.98
N LEU A 5 -4.88 9.90 -14.37
CA LEU A 5 -3.42 10.09 -14.53
C LEU A 5 -2.75 9.14 -15.54
N GLU A 6 -3.50 8.23 -16.19
CA GLU A 6 -2.97 7.24 -17.17
C GLU A 6 -1.71 6.51 -16.67
N LEU A 7 -1.63 6.26 -15.36
CA LEU A 7 -0.47 5.62 -14.76
C LEU A 7 -0.55 4.11 -14.98
N SER A 8 0.03 3.62 -16.07
CA SER A 8 0.10 2.18 -16.33
C SER A 8 1.12 1.44 -15.46
N LYS A 9 2.08 2.17 -14.88
CA LYS A 9 3.13 1.61 -14.02
C LYS A 9 3.20 2.34 -12.69
N LEU A 10 3.14 1.60 -11.59
CA LEU A 10 3.15 2.16 -10.25
C LEU A 10 4.25 1.53 -9.37
N LYS A 11 4.93 2.39 -8.61
CA LYS A 11 5.84 1.96 -7.55
C LYS A 11 5.26 2.39 -6.21
N VAL A 12 4.95 1.41 -5.37
CA VAL A 12 4.39 1.63 -4.04
C VAL A 12 5.47 1.30 -3.01
N SER A 13 5.64 2.17 -2.02
CA SER A 13 6.61 1.98 -0.94
C SER A 13 5.92 2.09 0.41
N SER A 14 6.31 1.24 1.36
CA SER A 14 5.81 1.25 2.74
C SER A 14 6.93 0.91 3.70
N ASP A 15 6.85 1.43 4.92
CA ASP A 15 7.73 1.05 6.03
C ASP A 15 7.24 -0.18 6.81
N ASN A 16 6.09 -0.74 6.44
CA ASN A 16 5.57 -1.97 7.04
C ASN A 16 6.10 -3.20 6.30
N SER A 17 7.21 -3.75 6.79
CA SER A 17 7.86 -4.93 6.19
C SER A 17 6.94 -6.16 6.14
N THR A 18 6.09 -6.34 7.14
CA THR A 18 5.10 -7.44 7.22
C THR A 18 4.07 -7.35 6.10
N LEU A 19 3.53 -6.15 5.84
CA LEU A 19 2.59 -5.92 4.74
C LEU A 19 3.26 -6.13 3.37
N ILE A 20 4.44 -5.56 3.16
CA ILE A 20 5.18 -5.73 1.90
C ILE A 20 5.49 -7.21 1.65
N ALA A 21 5.92 -7.95 2.68
CA ALA A 21 6.16 -9.38 2.57
C ALA A 21 4.88 -10.16 2.24
N ALA A 22 3.74 -9.80 2.82
CA ALA A 22 2.46 -10.45 2.54
C ALA A 22 1.99 -10.24 1.09
N ILE A 23 2.12 -9.02 0.58
CA ILE A 23 1.78 -8.68 -0.81
C ILE A 23 2.70 -9.43 -1.78
N ASN A 24 4.02 -9.37 -1.56
CA ASN A 24 5.00 -9.94 -2.47
C ASN A 24 5.05 -11.48 -2.44
N ASN A 25 4.93 -12.09 -1.26
CA ASN A 25 5.09 -13.54 -1.09
C ASN A 25 3.75 -14.30 -1.00
N LYS A 26 2.61 -13.63 -1.22
CA LYS A 26 1.26 -14.20 -1.04
C LYS A 26 1.10 -14.93 0.30
N HIS A 27 1.71 -14.37 1.35
CA HIS A 27 1.76 -15.04 2.64
C HIS A 27 0.37 -15.00 3.29
N HIS A 28 -0.11 -16.16 3.75
CA HIS A 28 -1.45 -16.30 4.35
C HIS A 28 -1.50 -15.73 5.77
N MET A 29 -1.44 -14.41 5.90
CA MET A 29 -1.83 -13.74 7.15
C MET A 29 -3.34 -13.58 7.14
N LYS A 30 -4.03 -14.47 7.86
CA LYS A 30 -5.50 -14.54 7.88
C LYS A 30 -6.17 -13.21 8.21
N GLU A 31 -5.51 -12.37 9.02
CA GLU A 31 -6.02 -11.06 9.44
C GLU A 31 -6.10 -10.04 8.30
N ILE A 32 -5.16 -10.09 7.33
CA ILE A 32 -5.09 -9.10 6.24
C ILE A 32 -5.32 -9.73 4.86
N VAL A 33 -5.72 -11.00 4.79
CA VAL A 33 -5.86 -11.73 3.52
C VAL A 33 -6.86 -11.07 2.57
N GLY A 34 -7.93 -10.47 3.10
CA GLY A 34 -8.91 -9.70 2.31
C GLY A 34 -8.26 -8.47 1.67
N ILE A 35 -7.54 -7.69 2.46
CA ILE A 35 -6.84 -6.48 1.99
C ILE A 35 -5.80 -6.84 0.92
N VAL A 36 -5.01 -7.90 1.14
CA VAL A 36 -4.00 -8.36 0.16
C VAL A 36 -4.67 -8.81 -1.14
N ARG A 37 -5.83 -9.47 -1.06
CA ARG A 37 -6.61 -9.86 -2.22
C ARG A 37 -7.14 -8.65 -2.99
N ASP A 38 -7.74 -7.68 -2.31
CA ASP A 38 -8.26 -6.46 -2.94
C ASP A 38 -7.15 -5.71 -3.67
N ILE A 39 -5.96 -5.61 -3.06
CA ILE A 39 -4.77 -5.06 -3.70
C ILE A 39 -4.43 -5.85 -4.97
N GLN A 40 -4.36 -7.19 -4.91
CA GLN A 40 -4.06 -8.03 -6.06
C GLN A 40 -5.09 -7.94 -7.20
N GLU A 41 -6.36 -7.76 -6.88
CA GLU A 41 -7.42 -7.57 -7.87
C GLU A 41 -7.22 -6.24 -8.62
N ILE A 42 -6.96 -5.14 -7.91
CA ILE A 42 -6.65 -3.83 -8.52
C ILE A 42 -5.40 -3.89 -9.40
N ILE A 43 -4.35 -4.57 -8.91
CA ILE A 43 -3.11 -4.77 -9.68
C ILE A 43 -3.40 -5.46 -11.02
N SER A 44 -4.30 -6.44 -11.01
CA SER A 44 -4.58 -7.27 -12.19
C SER A 44 -5.51 -6.58 -13.19
N SER A 45 -6.37 -5.65 -12.73
CA SER A 45 -7.35 -4.99 -13.61
C SER A 45 -6.91 -3.60 -14.11
N GLU A 46 -6.17 -2.84 -13.31
CA GLU A 46 -5.95 -1.39 -13.58
C GLU A 46 -4.52 -1.03 -14.02
N PHE A 47 -3.53 -1.91 -13.85
CA PHE A 47 -2.12 -1.58 -14.06
C PHE A 47 -1.39 -2.62 -14.91
N ASP A 48 -0.55 -2.16 -15.85
CA ASP A 48 0.36 -3.05 -16.60
C ASP A 48 1.45 -3.62 -15.68
N SER A 49 1.91 -2.81 -14.72
CA SER A 49 2.93 -3.24 -13.77
C SER A 49 2.88 -2.44 -12.48
N ILE A 50 3.02 -3.13 -11.36
CA ILE A 50 3.11 -2.51 -10.06
C ILE A 50 4.10 -3.27 -9.18
N THR A 51 4.87 -2.52 -8.41
CA THR A 51 5.95 -3.05 -7.59
C THR A 51 5.88 -2.49 -6.18
N PHE A 52 6.08 -3.35 -5.18
CA PHE A 52 5.97 -3.01 -3.77
C PHE A 52 7.33 -3.17 -3.09
N PHE A 53 7.78 -2.10 -2.43
CA PHE A 53 9.08 -2.07 -1.76
C PHE A 53 8.96 -1.64 -0.32
N HIS A 54 9.77 -2.28 0.52
CA HIS A 54 9.98 -1.82 1.87
C HIS A 54 10.98 -0.64 1.89
N ILE A 55 10.65 0.41 2.63
CA ILE A 55 11.54 1.54 2.91
C ILE A 55 11.68 1.75 4.41
N LEU A 56 12.74 2.42 4.86
CA LEU A 56 12.86 2.76 6.28
C LEU A 56 11.81 3.79 6.67
N ARG A 57 11.31 3.71 7.91
CA ARG A 57 10.36 4.67 8.51
C ARG A 57 10.73 6.14 8.26
N LYS A 58 12.02 6.48 8.45
CA LYS A 58 12.58 7.83 8.21
C LYS A 58 12.48 8.30 6.75
N ASN A 59 12.21 7.41 5.82
CA ASN A 59 12.01 7.72 4.40
C ASN A 59 10.51 7.74 4.03
N ASN A 60 9.61 7.48 4.99
CA ASN A 60 8.16 7.42 4.81
C ASN A 60 7.44 8.48 5.69
N GLU A 61 8.13 9.57 6.04
CA GLU A 61 7.69 10.54 7.05
C GLU A 61 6.40 11.27 6.64
N GLU A 62 6.23 11.57 5.35
CA GLU A 62 5.04 12.26 4.85
C GLU A 62 3.78 11.40 5.01
N ALA A 63 3.83 10.14 4.56
CA ALA A 63 2.71 9.21 4.72
C ALA A 63 2.41 8.94 6.20
N ASP A 64 3.44 8.85 7.04
CA ASP A 64 3.27 8.72 8.48
C ASP A 64 2.54 9.90 9.11
N LEU A 65 2.99 11.11 8.80
CA LEU A 65 2.43 12.34 9.35
C LEU A 65 0.96 12.47 8.95
N LEU A 66 0.63 12.17 7.68
CA LEU A 66 -0.75 12.17 7.19
C LEU A 66 -1.61 11.15 7.93
N ALA A 67 -1.13 9.92 8.13
CA ALA A 67 -1.86 8.90 8.87
C ALA A 67 -2.13 9.30 10.33
N LYS A 68 -1.12 9.87 11.00
CA LYS A 68 -1.25 10.39 12.38
C LYS A 68 -2.24 11.55 12.46
N HIS A 69 -2.24 12.45 11.49
CA HIS A 69 -3.20 13.55 11.44
C HIS A 69 -4.63 13.03 11.24
N ALA A 70 -4.84 12.10 10.32
CA ALA A 70 -6.14 11.48 10.09
C ALA A 70 -6.66 10.76 11.35
N LEU A 71 -5.80 10.00 12.05
CA LEU A 71 -6.16 9.33 13.30
C LEU A 71 -6.60 10.33 14.39
N ARG A 72 -5.89 11.45 14.54
CA ARG A 72 -6.25 12.51 15.49
C ARG A 72 -7.57 13.17 15.13
N ALA A 73 -7.81 13.42 13.84
CA ALA A 73 -9.05 14.02 13.37
C ALA A 73 -10.26 13.09 13.56
N ALA A 74 -10.09 11.77 13.38
CA ALA A 74 -11.13 10.77 13.59
C ALA A 74 -11.41 10.44 15.07
N SER A 75 -10.55 10.91 15.98
CA SER A 75 -10.70 10.72 17.43
C SER A 75 -11.47 11.88 18.11
N LEU A 76 -11.96 12.85 17.33
CA LEU A 76 -12.81 13.97 17.76
C LEU A 76 -14.26 13.71 17.35
#